data_AF-A0A376MQ67-F1
#
_entry.id   AF-A0A376MQ67-F1
#
_cell.length_a   1.000
_cell.length_b   1.000
_cell.length_c   1.000
_cell.angle_alpha   90.00
_cell.angle_beta   90.00
_cell.angle_gamma   90.00
#
_symmetry.space_group_name_H-M   'P 1'
#
loop_
_entity.id
_entity.type
_entity.pdbx_description
1 polymer ?
#
loop_
_entity_poly.entity_id
_entity_poly.type
_entity_poly.pdbx_seq_one_letter_code
_entity_poly.pdbx_strand_id
1 'polypeptide(L)'
;MNHKDWDLVNRRLVAKMLSELEYEQVFHAESQGDDRYCINLPGAQWRFIAERGIWGWLWIDAQTLRCADEPVLAQTLLMQLKQVLSMSDATVAEHMQDLYSTLLGDLQLLKARRGLSASDLINLSADRLQCLLSGHPKFVFNKGRRGWGKEALERYAPEYANTFRLHWLAVNVNI
;
A
#
# COMPACT_ATOMS: atom_id res chain seq x y z
N MET A 1 0.03 7.96 -16.51
CA MET A 1 -0.37 8.22 -15.12
C MET A 1 -0.69 9.71 -14.99
N ASN A 2 -1.81 10.09 -14.38
CA ASN A 2 -2.04 11.49 -14.00
C ASN A 2 -1.36 11.75 -12.66
N HIS A 3 -0.63 12.86 -12.52
CA HIS A 3 0.08 13.26 -11.31
C HIS A 3 -0.79 13.23 -10.05
N LYS A 4 -2.07 13.59 -10.16
CA LYS A 4 -3.01 13.58 -9.03
C LYS A 4 -3.26 12.18 -8.48
N ASP A 5 -3.47 11.21 -9.35
CA ASP A 5 -3.72 9.82 -8.94
C ASP A 5 -2.44 9.21 -8.33
N TRP A 6 -1.27 9.56 -8.86
CA TRP A 6 0.03 9.10 -8.35
C TRP A 6 0.32 9.62 -6.94
N ASP A 7 0.11 10.92 -6.68
CA ASP A 7 0.27 11.52 -5.36
C ASP A 7 -0.71 10.89 -4.36
N LEU A 8 -1.98 10.71 -4.76
CA LEU A 8 -2.99 10.12 -3.90
C LEU A 8 -2.65 8.70 -3.43
N VAL A 9 -2.21 7.81 -4.34
CA VAL A 9 -1.86 6.43 -3.95
C VAL A 9 -0.60 6.40 -3.08
N ASN A 10 0.39 7.26 -3.34
CA ASN A 10 1.59 7.35 -2.50
C ASN A 10 1.27 7.81 -1.09
N ARG A 11 0.48 8.89 -0.95
CA ARG A 11 0.05 9.41 0.37
C ARG A 11 -0.71 8.35 1.18
N ARG A 12 -1.62 7.62 0.53
CA ARG A 12 -2.36 6.52 1.20
C ARG A 12 -1.45 5.40 1.65
N LEU A 13 -0.48 4.99 0.82
CA LEU A 13 0.47 3.95 1.19
C LEU A 13 1.41 4.40 2.31
N VAL A 14 1.91 5.64 2.27
CA VAL A 14 2.72 6.22 3.35
C VAL A 14 1.93 6.29 4.66
N ALA A 15 0.68 6.77 4.63
CA ALA A 15 -0.18 6.79 5.81
C ALA A 15 -0.34 5.39 6.43
N LYS A 16 -0.63 4.38 5.59
CA LYS A 16 -0.72 2.99 6.02
C LYS A 16 0.58 2.47 6.63
N MET A 17 1.71 2.74 5.99
CA MET A 17 3.02 2.32 6.48
C MET A 17 3.31 2.92 7.85
N LEU A 18 3.13 4.23 8.01
CA LEU A 18 3.37 4.91 9.29
C LEU A 18 2.42 4.42 10.38
N SER A 19 1.12 4.27 10.09
CA SER A 19 0.14 3.83 11.08
C SER A 19 0.35 2.39 11.54
N GLU A 20 0.63 1.47 10.61
CA GLU A 20 0.85 0.06 10.93
C GLU A 20 2.18 -0.16 11.67
N LEU A 21 3.26 0.50 11.25
CA LEU A 21 4.57 0.34 11.89
C LEU A 21 4.64 1.03 13.25
N GLU A 22 3.93 2.15 13.45
CA GLU A 22 3.79 2.79 14.76
C GLU A 22 3.03 1.89 15.75
N TYR A 23 1.96 1.25 15.27
CA TYR A 23 1.19 0.29 16.06
C TYR A 23 2.00 -0.97 16.43
N GLU A 24 2.88 -1.43 15.53
CA GLU A 24 3.86 -2.49 15.79
C GLU A 24 5.09 -2.02 16.58
N GLN A 25 5.07 -0.77 17.09
CA GLN A 25 6.11 -0.21 17.94
C GLN A 25 7.51 -0.15 17.30
N VAL A 26 7.59 -0.12 15.97
CA VAL A 26 8.85 0.12 15.25
C VAL A 26 9.39 1.52 15.57
N PHE A 27 8.47 2.45 15.78
CA PHE A 27 8.71 3.81 16.29
C PHE A 27 7.43 4.29 16.97
N HIS A 28 7.50 5.44 17.65
CA HIS A 28 6.35 6.04 18.32
C HIS A 28 6.05 7.41 17.73
N ALA A 29 4.76 7.72 17.55
CA ALA A 29 4.34 9.06 17.18
C ALA A 29 4.28 9.96 18.41
N GLU A 30 5.00 11.08 18.35
CA GLU A 30 4.97 12.13 19.35
C GLU A 30 3.79 13.07 19.08
N SER A 31 2.91 13.24 20.06
CA SER A 31 1.85 14.25 19.99
C SER A 31 2.45 15.65 20.04
N GLN A 32 1.98 16.53 19.15
CA GLN A 32 2.34 17.94 19.10
C GLN A 32 1.19 18.84 19.61
N GLY A 33 0.10 18.24 20.11
CA GLY A 33 -1.16 18.94 20.41
C GLY A 33 -2.09 19.09 19.19
N ASP A 34 -3.36 19.39 19.43
CA ASP A 34 -4.39 19.65 18.39
C ASP A 34 -4.45 18.58 17.28
N ASP A 35 -4.48 17.30 17.66
CA ASP A 35 -4.50 16.13 16.76
C ASP A 35 -3.30 16.02 15.80
N ARG A 36 -2.25 16.81 16.02
CA ARG A 36 -1.01 16.77 15.24
C ARG A 36 -0.03 15.80 15.86
N TYR A 37 0.58 15.01 15.00
CA TYR A 37 1.58 14.02 15.36
C TYR A 37 2.84 14.18 14.54
N CYS A 38 3.93 13.68 15.10
CA CYS A 38 5.24 13.64 14.48
C CYS A 38 5.88 12.27 14.67
N ILE A 39 6.45 11.70 13.61
CA ILE A 39 7.29 10.50 13.68
C ILE A 39 8.70 10.88 13.23
N ASN A 40 9.67 10.65 14.11
CA ASN A 40 11.08 10.93 13.87
C ASN A 40 11.78 9.66 13.36
N LEU A 41 12.43 9.75 12.20
CA LEU A 41 13.28 8.71 11.61
C LEU A 41 14.70 9.25 11.43
N PRO A 42 15.73 8.40 11.26
CA PRO A 42 17.08 8.88 10.93
C PRO A 42 17.08 9.75 9.66
N GLY A 43 17.36 11.04 9.81
CA GLY A 43 17.42 12.00 8.71
C GLY A 43 16.07 12.47 8.16
N ALA A 44 14.94 12.13 8.78
CA ALA A 44 13.62 12.53 8.30
C ALA A 44 12.61 12.72 9.44
N GLN A 45 11.64 13.60 9.22
CA GLN A 45 10.56 13.86 10.17
C GLN A 45 9.22 13.92 9.43
N TRP A 46 8.33 12.98 9.76
CA TRP A 46 6.99 12.91 9.20
C TRP A 46 6.00 13.61 10.12
N ARG A 47 5.29 14.60 9.58
CA ARG A 47 4.24 15.36 10.28
C ARG A 47 2.89 15.11 9.62
N PHE A 48 1.86 14.95 10.43
CA PHE A 48 0.49 14.68 9.97
C PHE A 48 -0.53 14.96 11.07
N ILE A 49 -1.80 15.01 10.68
CA ILE A 49 -2.94 14.98 11.59
C ILE A 49 -3.45 13.54 11.65
N ALA A 50 -3.79 13.09 12.84
CA ALA A 50 -4.36 11.76 13.06
C ALA A 50 -5.25 11.73 14.30
N GLU A 51 -6.17 10.76 14.33
CA GLU A 51 -6.88 10.36 15.55
C GLU A 51 -6.33 9.01 16.02
N ARG A 52 -6.08 8.84 17.32
CA ARG A 52 -5.69 7.53 17.87
C ARG A 52 -6.93 6.78 18.31
N GLY A 53 -7.26 5.69 17.61
CA GLY A 53 -8.41 4.84 17.94
C GLY A 53 -8.22 4.05 19.24
N ILE A 54 -9.29 3.39 19.70
CA ILE A 54 -9.32 2.64 20.98
C ILE A 54 -8.26 1.53 21.07
N TRP A 55 -7.87 0.95 19.93
CA TRP A 55 -6.83 -0.08 19.90
C TRP A 55 -5.42 0.51 20.04
N GLY A 56 -5.26 1.82 19.93
CA GLY A 56 -3.97 2.49 19.88
C GLY A 56 -3.45 2.71 18.45
N TRP A 57 -4.16 2.28 17.40
CA TRP A 57 -3.79 2.51 16.00
C TRP A 57 -4.17 3.93 15.54
N LEU A 58 -3.28 4.57 14.76
CA LEU A 58 -3.48 5.92 14.25
C LEU A 58 -4.27 5.94 12.94
N TRP A 59 -5.36 6.71 12.92
CA TRP A 59 -6.10 7.08 11.72
C TRP A 59 -5.51 8.34 11.11
N ILE A 60 -4.49 8.17 10.26
CA ILE A 60 -3.76 9.28 9.64
C ILE A 60 -4.53 9.89 8.46
N ASP A 61 -4.73 11.21 8.46
CA ASP A 61 -5.16 11.94 7.25
C ASP A 61 -4.00 12.09 6.28
N ALA A 62 -4.02 11.26 5.23
CA ALA A 62 -3.00 11.21 4.19
C ALA A 62 -2.76 12.55 3.45
N GLN A 63 -3.74 13.47 3.41
CA GLN A 63 -3.58 14.79 2.77
C GLN A 63 -2.67 15.71 3.58
N THR A 64 -2.59 15.48 4.89
CA THR A 64 -1.80 16.30 5.82
C THR A 64 -0.35 15.87 5.93
N LEU A 65 0.00 14.69 5.43
CA LEU A 65 1.36 14.15 5.42
C LEU A 65 2.36 15.14 4.81
N ARG A 66 3.42 15.45 5.55
CA ARG A 66 4.59 16.22 5.11
C ARG A 66 5.86 15.60 5.67
N CYS A 67 6.94 15.67 4.88
CA CYS A 67 8.30 15.29 5.28
C CYS A 67 9.24 16.40 4.79
N ALA A 68 9.41 17.44 5.60
CA ALA A 68 10.03 18.70 5.16
C ALA A 68 9.41 19.18 3.82
N ASP A 69 10.25 19.54 2.85
CA ASP A 69 9.87 19.95 1.50
C ASP A 69 9.90 18.79 0.47
N GLU A 70 10.13 17.55 0.93
CA GLU A 70 10.17 16.39 0.04
C GLU A 70 8.76 15.98 -0.43
N PRO A 71 8.62 15.49 -1.68
CA PRO A 71 7.38 14.89 -2.13
C PRO A 71 7.06 13.63 -1.30
N VAL A 72 5.78 13.47 -0.95
CA VAL A 72 5.32 12.29 -0.19
C VAL A 72 5.29 11.08 -1.10
N LEU A 73 6.35 10.28 -1.08
CA LEU A 73 6.50 9.05 -1.85
C LEU A 73 6.74 7.86 -0.93
N ALA A 74 6.07 6.74 -1.21
CA ALA A 74 6.27 5.51 -0.45
C ALA A 74 7.71 4.99 -0.60
N GLN A 75 8.32 5.20 -1.78
CA GLN A 75 9.72 4.87 -2.03
C GLN A 75 10.66 5.59 -1.05
N THR A 76 10.43 6.89 -0.82
CA THR A 76 11.23 7.70 0.11
C THR A 76 11.16 7.14 1.53
N LEU A 77 9.94 6.83 2.00
CA LEU A 77 9.76 6.21 3.32
C LEU A 77 10.46 4.84 3.41
N LEU A 78 10.34 3.98 2.39
CA LEU A 78 11.04 2.68 2.39
C LEU A 78 12.56 2.83 2.54
N MET A 79 13.15 3.83 1.91
CA MET A 79 14.58 4.12 2.06
C MET A 79 14.95 4.58 3.46
N GLN A 80 14.11 5.42 4.09
CA GLN A 80 14.30 5.86 5.48
C GLN A 80 14.17 4.69 6.48
N LEU A 81 13.32 3.69 6.16
CA LEU A 81 13.15 2.48 6.96
C LEU A 81 14.31 1.49 6.85
N LYS A 82 15.19 1.62 5.86
CA LYS A 82 16.32 0.70 5.65
C LYS A 82 17.15 0.51 6.93
N GLN A 83 17.57 1.62 7.53
CA GLN A 83 18.38 1.56 8.75
C GLN A 83 17.55 1.10 9.95
N VAL A 84 16.30 1.58 10.06
CA VAL A 84 15.39 1.25 11.17
C VAL A 84 15.13 -0.26 11.25
N LEU A 85 14.95 -0.91 10.10
CA LEU A 85 14.66 -2.34 10.00
C LEU A 85 15.89 -3.20 9.69
N SER A 86 17.10 -2.63 9.72
CA SER A 86 18.37 -3.32 9.40
C SER A 86 18.34 -4.09 8.07
N MET A 87 17.73 -3.48 7.04
CA MET A 87 17.55 -4.13 5.73
C MET A 87 18.83 -4.10 4.90
N SER A 88 19.17 -5.24 4.29
CA SER A 88 20.21 -5.30 3.26
C SER A 88 19.76 -4.60 1.97
N ASP A 89 20.70 -4.26 1.09
CA ASP A 89 20.39 -3.69 -0.24
C ASP A 89 19.46 -4.60 -1.05
N ALA A 90 19.69 -5.92 -0.99
CA ALA A 90 18.85 -6.90 -1.68
C ALA A 90 17.43 -6.91 -1.10
N THR A 91 17.28 -6.86 0.22
CA THR A 91 15.98 -6.82 0.90
C THR A 91 15.20 -5.55 0.51
N VAL A 92 15.87 -4.40 0.46
CA VAL A 92 15.25 -3.15 -0.03
C VAL A 92 14.82 -3.29 -1.48
N ALA A 93 15.64 -3.89 -2.35
CA ALA A 93 15.29 -4.10 -3.76
C ALA A 93 14.07 -5.02 -3.94
N GLU A 94 13.95 -6.08 -3.14
CA GLU A 94 12.75 -6.94 -3.11
C GLU A 94 11.52 -6.13 -2.70
N HIS A 95 11.61 -5.36 -1.62
CA HIS A 95 10.52 -4.52 -1.15
C HIS A 95 10.16 -3.38 -2.12
N MET A 96 11.10 -2.88 -2.91
CA MET A 96 10.79 -1.93 -3.99
C MET A 96 9.87 -2.57 -5.03
N GLN A 97 10.09 -3.83 -5.41
CA GLN A 97 9.21 -4.52 -6.35
C GLN A 97 7.81 -4.73 -5.75
N ASP A 98 7.73 -5.12 -4.49
CA ASP A 98 6.45 -5.31 -3.79
C ASP A 98 5.69 -3.98 -3.62
N LEU A 99 6.41 -2.90 -3.30
CA LEU A 99 5.90 -1.54 -3.19
C LEU A 99 5.31 -1.07 -4.53
N TYR A 100 6.06 -1.19 -5.62
CA TYR A 100 5.58 -0.75 -6.93
C TYR A 100 4.44 -1.62 -7.46
N SER A 101 4.46 -2.93 -7.17
CA SER A 101 3.32 -3.83 -7.46
C SER A 101 2.06 -3.37 -6.73
N THR A 102 2.19 -2.95 -5.47
CA THR A 102 1.10 -2.40 -4.67
C THR A 102 0.58 -1.09 -5.23
N LEU A 103 1.45 -0.14 -5.58
CA LEU A 103 1.05 1.13 -6.18
C LEU A 103 0.35 0.95 -7.54
N LEU A 104 0.82 0.01 -8.38
CA LEU A 104 0.16 -0.32 -9.65
C LEU A 104 -1.26 -0.87 -9.43
N GLY A 105 -1.42 -1.80 -8.49
CA GLY A 105 -2.73 -2.32 -8.11
C GLY A 105 -3.65 -1.25 -7.52
N ASP A 106 -3.13 -0.36 -6.67
CA ASP A 106 -3.91 0.72 -6.07
C ASP A 106 -4.37 1.75 -7.11
N LEU A 107 -3.56 2.04 -8.12
CA LEU A 107 -3.96 2.88 -9.25
C LEU A 107 -5.06 2.23 -10.08
N GLN A 108 -4.95 0.92 -10.33
CA GLN A 108 -5.99 0.17 -11.02
C GLN A 108 -7.31 0.20 -10.25
N LEU A 109 -7.27 -0.02 -8.93
CA LEU A 109 -8.47 0.06 -8.07
C LEU A 109 -9.05 1.48 -8.06
N LEU A 110 -8.22 2.52 -7.94
CA LEU A 110 -8.64 3.91 -7.98
C LEU A 110 -9.36 4.24 -9.30
N LYS A 111 -8.81 3.77 -10.42
CA LYS A 111 -9.41 3.95 -11.75
C LYS A 111 -10.73 3.17 -11.88
N ALA A 112 -10.74 1.90 -11.49
CA ALA A 112 -11.89 1.01 -11.65
C ALA A 112 -13.08 1.39 -10.76
N ARG A 113 -12.82 2.07 -9.64
CA ARG A 113 -13.85 2.52 -8.68
C ARG A 113 -14.28 3.97 -8.87
N ARG A 114 -13.70 4.68 -9.85
CA ARG A 114 -13.98 6.11 -10.06
C ARG A 114 -15.46 6.33 -10.40
N GLY A 115 -16.09 7.26 -9.68
CA GLY A 115 -17.49 7.62 -9.89
C GLY A 115 -18.51 6.64 -9.31
N LEU A 116 -18.08 5.54 -8.70
CA LEU A 116 -18.97 4.59 -8.02
C LEU A 116 -19.19 5.04 -6.57
N SER A 117 -20.46 5.18 -6.19
CA SER A 117 -20.86 5.34 -4.80
C SER A 117 -20.76 4.02 -4.02
N ALA A 118 -20.97 4.07 -2.70
CA ALA A 118 -21.07 2.86 -1.89
C ALA A 118 -22.22 1.96 -2.35
N SER A 119 -23.38 2.54 -2.72
CA SER A 119 -24.53 1.83 -3.26
C SER A 119 -24.24 1.17 -4.60
N ASP A 120 -23.47 1.83 -5.48
CA ASP A 120 -23.07 1.23 -6.76
C ASP A 120 -22.15 0.03 -6.56
N LEU A 121 -21.21 0.13 -5.61
CA LEU A 121 -20.25 -0.93 -5.32
C LEU A 121 -20.93 -2.21 -4.80
N ILE A 122 -21.90 -2.10 -3.89
CA ILE A 122 -22.62 -3.27 -3.35
C ILE A 122 -23.56 -3.93 -4.37
N ASN A 123 -23.90 -3.22 -5.47
CA ASN A 123 -24.74 -3.73 -6.55
C ASN A 123 -23.94 -4.39 -7.69
N LEU A 124 -22.61 -4.42 -7.62
CA LEU A 124 -21.78 -5.18 -8.56
C LEU A 124 -22.01 -6.69 -8.40
N SER A 125 -21.64 -7.48 -9.42
CA SER A 125 -21.56 -8.92 -9.24
C SER A 125 -20.58 -9.28 -8.12
N ALA A 126 -20.87 -10.35 -7.37
CA ALA A 126 -20.08 -10.75 -6.20
C ALA A 126 -18.58 -10.88 -6.53
N ASP A 127 -18.25 -11.56 -7.64
CA ASP A 127 -16.86 -11.74 -8.09
C ASP A 127 -16.19 -10.41 -8.44
N ARG A 128 -16.93 -9.49 -9.08
CA ARG A 128 -16.40 -8.17 -9.44
C ARG A 128 -16.14 -7.33 -8.19
N LEU A 129 -17.04 -7.34 -7.22
CA LEU A 129 -16.83 -6.65 -5.95
C LEU A 129 -15.61 -7.22 -5.22
N GLN A 130 -15.45 -8.54 -5.20
CA GLN A 130 -14.28 -9.20 -4.60
C GLN A 130 -12.96 -8.74 -5.24
N CYS A 131 -12.91 -8.65 -6.57
CA CYS A 131 -11.74 -8.12 -7.29
C CYS A 131 -11.41 -6.66 -6.94
N LEU A 132 -12.39 -5.87 -6.52
CA LEU A 132 -12.23 -4.44 -6.24
C LEU A 132 -11.92 -4.12 -4.77
N LEU A 133 -11.75 -5.14 -3.93
CA LEU A 133 -11.29 -4.97 -2.55
C LEU A 133 -9.85 -4.44 -2.51
N SER A 134 -9.56 -3.63 -1.49
CA SER A 134 -8.23 -3.00 -1.32
C SER A 134 -7.10 -3.98 -0.98
N GLY A 135 -7.43 -5.24 -0.68
CA GLY A 135 -6.51 -6.28 -0.22
C GLY A 135 -6.33 -6.30 1.30
N HIS A 136 -5.26 -6.94 1.76
CA HIS A 136 -5.01 -7.13 3.20
C HIS A 136 -4.82 -5.79 3.94
N PRO A 137 -5.50 -5.54 5.07
CA PRO A 137 -5.43 -4.25 5.77
C PRO A 137 -4.09 -4.03 6.50
N LYS A 138 -3.49 -5.09 7.07
CA LYS A 138 -2.23 -5.00 7.83
C LYS A 138 -0.96 -4.82 7.00
N PHE A 139 -0.66 -5.77 6.11
CA PHE A 139 0.60 -5.74 5.34
C PHE A 139 0.70 -4.50 4.46
N VAL A 140 1.82 -3.77 4.56
CA VAL A 140 2.00 -2.50 3.85
C VAL A 140 2.00 -2.68 2.33
N PHE A 141 2.74 -3.66 1.81
CA PHE A 141 2.79 -4.00 0.38
C PHE A 141 1.87 -5.19 0.07
N ASN A 142 0.55 -4.99 0.24
CA ASN A 142 -0.43 -6.07 0.20
C ASN A 142 -0.72 -6.68 -1.19
N LYS A 143 -0.02 -6.22 -2.24
CA LYS A 143 -0.10 -6.80 -3.60
C LYS A 143 1.28 -7.17 -4.16
N GLY A 144 2.31 -7.17 -3.32
CA GLY A 144 3.62 -7.72 -3.65
C GLY A 144 3.54 -9.22 -3.90
N ARG A 145 4.12 -9.67 -5.02
CA ARG A 145 4.13 -11.07 -5.45
C ARG A 145 5.50 -11.35 -6.05
N ARG A 146 6.34 -12.09 -5.32
CA ARG A 146 7.73 -12.35 -5.71
C ARG A 146 7.81 -12.89 -7.14
N GLY A 147 8.66 -12.28 -7.96
CA GLY A 147 8.90 -12.69 -9.35
C GLY A 147 7.82 -12.28 -10.36
N TRP A 148 6.74 -11.62 -9.92
CA TRP A 148 5.71 -11.13 -10.84
C TRP A 148 6.08 -9.72 -11.33
N GLY A 149 6.37 -9.62 -12.62
CA GLY A 149 6.40 -8.32 -13.30
C GLY A 149 5.00 -7.77 -13.56
N LYS A 150 4.93 -6.57 -14.13
CA LYS A 150 3.68 -5.88 -14.48
C LYS A 150 2.73 -6.76 -15.33
N GLU A 151 3.25 -7.48 -16.31
CA GLU A 151 2.46 -8.34 -17.19
C GLU A 151 1.76 -9.48 -16.43
N ALA A 152 2.47 -10.11 -15.48
CA ALA A 152 1.89 -11.16 -14.63
C ALA A 152 0.83 -10.58 -13.69
N LEU A 153 1.08 -9.41 -13.10
CA LEU A 153 0.09 -8.72 -12.26
C LEU A 153 -1.18 -8.41 -13.06
N GLU A 154 -1.04 -7.76 -14.22
CA GLU A 154 -2.19 -7.40 -15.05
C GLU A 154 -2.97 -8.64 -15.49
N ARG A 155 -2.30 -9.72 -15.90
CA ARG A 155 -2.97 -10.94 -16.37
C ARG A 155 -3.67 -11.74 -15.27
N TYR A 156 -3.05 -11.84 -14.09
CA TYR A 156 -3.41 -12.88 -13.14
C TYR A 156 -3.81 -12.34 -11.75
N ALA A 157 -3.51 -11.09 -11.42
CA ALA A 157 -3.83 -10.55 -10.11
C ALA A 157 -5.29 -10.07 -10.03
N PRO A 158 -6.01 -10.35 -8.93
CA PRO A 158 -7.44 -10.11 -8.79
C PRO A 158 -7.82 -8.63 -8.93
N GLU A 159 -6.97 -7.69 -8.52
CA GLU A 159 -7.21 -6.26 -8.61
C GLU A 159 -7.38 -5.73 -10.06
N TYR A 160 -6.94 -6.52 -11.06
CA TYR A 160 -7.15 -6.23 -12.48
C TYR A 160 -8.39 -6.92 -13.05
N ALA A 161 -8.90 -7.97 -12.39
CA ALA A 161 -10.08 -8.75 -12.76
C ALA A 161 -10.05 -9.28 -14.21
N ASN A 162 -8.86 -9.65 -14.69
CA ASN A 162 -8.72 -10.28 -16.00
C ASN A 162 -8.99 -11.79 -15.90
N THR A 163 -9.37 -12.38 -17.03
CA THR A 163 -9.67 -13.81 -17.17
C THR A 163 -8.55 -14.53 -17.90
N PHE A 164 -8.31 -15.80 -17.60
CA PHE A 164 -7.32 -16.64 -18.28
C PHE A 164 -7.83 -18.07 -18.45
N ARG A 165 -7.16 -18.85 -19.31
CA ARG A 165 -7.39 -20.30 -19.44
C ARG A 165 -6.29 -21.05 -18.70
N LEU A 166 -6.65 -22.20 -18.12
CA LEU A 166 -5.68 -23.10 -17.49
C LEU A 166 -4.88 -23.86 -18.54
N HIS A 167 -3.62 -24.14 -18.21
CA HIS A 167 -2.79 -25.09 -18.93
C HIS A 167 -3.07 -26.51 -18.42
N TRP A 168 -3.14 -27.49 -19.32
CA TRP A 168 -3.43 -28.88 -18.98
C TRP A 168 -2.20 -29.74 -19.25
N LEU A 169 -1.85 -30.60 -18.28
CA LEU A 169 -0.73 -31.53 -18.37
C LEU A 169 -1.24 -32.96 -18.16
N ALA A 170 -0.55 -33.94 -18.76
CA ALA A 170 -0.73 -35.36 -18.45
C ALA A 170 0.39 -35.81 -17.51
N VAL A 171 0.02 -36.48 -16.42
CA VAL A 171 0.95 -36.96 -15.39
C VAL A 171 0.78 -38.48 -15.27
N ASN A 172 1.89 -39.20 -15.13
CA ASN A 172 1.83 -40.65 -14.93
C ASN A 172 1.23 -40.95 -13.55
N VAL A 173 0.33 -41.93 -13.48
CA VAL A 173 -0.32 -42.35 -12.21
C VAL A 173 0.65 -42.93 -11.19
N ASN A 174 1.86 -43.30 -11.63
CA ASN A 174 2.92 -43.89 -10.80
C ASN A 174 4.04 -42.91 -10.42
N ILE A 175 3.84 -41.58 -10.52
CA ILE A 175 4.76 -40.58 -9.95
C ILE A 175 4.55 -40.47 -8.43
#